data_AF-A0A268T8Y3-F1
#
_entry.id   AF-A0A268T8Y3-F1
#
_cell.length_a   1.000
_cell.length_b   1.000
_cell.length_c   1.000
_cell.angle_alpha   90.00
_cell.angle_beta   90.00
_cell.angle_gamma   90.00
#
_symmetry.space_group_name_H-M   'P 1'
#
loop_
_entity.id
_entity.type
_entity.pdbx_description
1 polymer ?
#
loop_
_entity_poly.entity_id
_entity_poly.type
_entity_poly.pdbx_seq_one_letter_code
_entity_poly.pdbx_strand_id
1 'polypeptide(L)'
;MPKPRLNAKLLRRIFVAASIRRWNDQACPVEFVELDKQAHKMVIAYLLARYEEQEKGICIDWEKLIKYFCFEFFSRVVLTDIKPPVFHQLQKHHQNELARYVMGEMQEELKGYGFIEEMHDYLRSPQVGLEVEILRASHYYASKWEFDIIYHFNPHMYDVENIKKIIDEEVEEHYHLCGIQKIVMFKNVRELVTMFGQLRFQKRWSQTPRVPATSVLGHTLFVAISAYLLSLDIKACKQMRINHFLCGLFHDLPEILTRDIISPIKRSVMGLDEHIKKIEEDAVKNKILSIVPSNIAEDIVYFTQNEFSNRYKIECFTRVAQSGEELMENFNYDTYSPVYGEFLKICDQLSAFLEAKISISHGISSIELCQGAENLLEKCKLYVVNGIDVGAIFRDFD
;
A
#
# COMPACT_ATOMS: atom_id res chain seq x y z
N MET A 1 18.38 17.75 -15.57
CA MET A 1 17.19 16.94 -15.86
C MET A 1 16.04 17.43 -14.98
N PRO A 2 14.78 17.38 -15.43
CA PRO A 2 13.64 17.74 -14.58
C PRO A 2 13.56 16.84 -13.34
N LYS A 3 13.20 17.43 -12.20
CA LYS A 3 12.91 16.69 -10.96
C LYS A 3 11.50 16.08 -11.03
N PRO A 4 11.25 14.94 -10.35
CA PRO A 4 9.89 14.40 -10.20
C PRO A 4 8.98 15.37 -9.43
N ARG A 5 7.66 15.23 -9.58
CA ARG A 5 6.68 16.00 -8.80
C ARG A 5 6.58 15.48 -7.37
N LEU A 6 6.82 14.18 -7.16
CA LEU A 6 6.92 13.61 -5.82
C LEU A 6 8.06 14.29 -5.05
N ASN A 7 7.71 14.99 -3.98
CA ASN A 7 8.60 15.85 -3.22
C ASN A 7 8.67 15.43 -1.74
N ALA A 8 9.68 15.96 -1.02
CA ALA A 8 9.92 15.64 0.37
C ALA A 8 8.72 15.93 1.30
N LYS A 9 7.93 16.99 1.03
CA LYS A 9 6.76 17.33 1.84
C LYS A 9 5.68 16.24 1.74
N LEU A 10 5.35 15.81 0.52
CA LEU A 10 4.38 14.73 0.31
C LEU A 10 4.87 13.40 0.88
N LEU A 11 6.16 13.08 0.73
CA LEU A 11 6.75 11.86 1.32
C LEU A 11 6.64 11.85 2.85
N ARG A 12 6.96 12.98 3.49
CA ARG A 12 6.76 13.15 4.95
C ARG A 12 5.30 13.02 5.32
N ARG A 13 4.38 13.62 4.55
CA ARG A 13 2.93 13.48 4.77
C ARG A 13 2.48 12.03 4.76
N ILE A 14 2.83 11.26 3.73
CA ILE A 14 2.50 9.83 3.65
C ILE A 14 3.08 9.08 4.86
N PHE A 15 4.32 9.38 5.23
CA PHE A 15 5.00 8.69 6.33
C PHE A 15 4.43 9.01 7.72
N VAL A 16 3.87 10.20 7.92
CA VAL A 16 3.15 10.57 9.16
C VAL A 16 2.03 9.58 9.47
N ALA A 17 1.46 8.91 8.46
CA ALA A 17 0.44 7.89 8.68
C ALA A 17 0.91 6.71 9.55
N ALA A 18 2.22 6.45 9.62
CA ALA A 18 2.79 5.44 10.53
C ALA A 18 2.81 5.90 12.00
N SER A 19 2.61 7.20 12.28
CA SER A 19 2.53 7.77 13.63
C SER A 19 1.09 7.96 14.13
N ILE A 20 0.10 7.99 13.23
CA ILE A 20 -1.30 8.20 13.59
C ILE A 20 -1.82 6.94 14.29
N ARG A 21 -2.04 7.01 15.60
CA ARG A 21 -2.58 5.90 16.38
C ARG A 21 -4.08 5.77 16.18
N ARG A 22 -4.53 4.55 15.92
CA ARG A 22 -5.95 4.18 15.86
C ARG A 22 -6.34 3.50 17.17
N TRP A 23 -7.63 3.62 17.53
CA TRP A 23 -8.19 3.01 18.75
C TRP A 23 -7.48 3.45 20.04
N ASN A 24 -6.88 4.64 20.05
CA ASN A 24 -6.13 5.17 21.20
C ASN A 24 -7.01 5.60 22.39
N ASP A 25 -8.33 5.49 22.24
CA ASP A 25 -9.33 5.64 23.29
C ASP A 25 -9.85 4.30 23.84
N GLN A 26 -9.35 3.17 23.33
CA GLN A 26 -9.65 1.83 23.78
C GLN A 26 -8.40 1.15 24.37
N ALA A 27 -8.58 0.23 25.32
CA ALA A 27 -7.49 -0.63 25.79
C ALA A 27 -7.12 -1.64 24.70
N CYS A 28 -6.08 -1.32 23.91
CA CYS A 28 -5.62 -2.16 22.81
C CYS A 28 -4.44 -3.04 23.23
N PRO A 29 -4.43 -4.34 22.89
CA PRO A 29 -3.31 -5.24 23.20
C PRO A 29 -2.07 -4.97 22.34
N VAL A 30 -2.23 -4.22 21.24
CA VAL A 30 -1.21 -3.88 20.25
C VAL A 30 -1.43 -2.46 19.75
N GLU A 31 -0.38 -1.80 19.27
CA GLU A 31 -0.52 -0.48 18.65
C GLU A 31 -1.02 -0.63 17.20
N PHE A 32 -2.16 0.01 16.92
CA PHE A 32 -2.71 0.14 15.57
C PHE A 32 -2.38 1.52 14.99
N VAL A 33 -1.91 1.56 13.74
CA VAL A 33 -1.57 2.82 13.06
C VAL A 33 -2.30 2.95 11.73
N GLU A 34 -2.52 4.18 11.28
CA GLU A 34 -3.32 4.48 10.09
C GLU A 34 -2.72 3.88 8.81
N LEU A 35 -1.40 3.94 8.65
CA LEU A 35 -0.73 3.38 7.47
C LEU A 35 -1.01 1.87 7.31
N ASP A 36 -0.91 1.10 8.40
CA ASP A 36 -1.18 -0.34 8.41
C ASP A 36 -2.65 -0.65 8.10
N LYS A 37 -3.57 0.17 8.60
CA LYS A 37 -5.00 0.02 8.31
C LYS A 37 -5.32 0.30 6.85
N GLN A 38 -4.72 1.33 6.27
CA GLN A 38 -4.95 1.72 4.87
C GLN A 38 -4.33 0.71 3.91
N ALA A 39 -3.20 0.12 4.27
CA ALA A 39 -2.59 -0.97 3.53
C ALA A 39 -3.51 -2.21 3.52
N HIS A 40 -4.03 -2.60 4.70
CA HIS A 40 -4.97 -3.71 4.80
C HIS A 40 -6.26 -3.45 4.02
N LYS A 41 -6.80 -2.23 4.12
CA LYS A 41 -7.95 -1.77 3.33
C LYS A 41 -7.70 -1.98 1.85
N MET A 42 -6.55 -1.56 1.31
CA MET A 42 -6.28 -1.67 -0.12
C MET A 42 -6.13 -3.12 -0.57
N VAL A 43 -5.52 -3.99 0.26
CA VAL A 43 -5.48 -5.44 -0.02
C VAL A 43 -6.88 -6.04 -0.05
N ILE A 44 -7.74 -5.68 0.92
CA ILE A 44 -9.14 -6.13 0.90
C ILE A 44 -9.85 -5.60 -0.34
N ALA A 45 -9.70 -4.32 -0.68
CA ALA A 45 -10.29 -3.71 -1.87
C ALA A 45 -9.88 -4.46 -3.15
N TYR A 46 -8.59 -4.82 -3.29
CA TYR A 46 -8.09 -5.64 -4.38
C TYR A 46 -8.79 -7.01 -4.42
N LEU A 47 -8.89 -7.73 -3.29
CA LEU A 47 -9.57 -9.03 -3.25
C LEU A 47 -11.05 -8.90 -3.64
N LEU A 48 -11.75 -7.91 -3.08
CA LEU A 48 -13.15 -7.63 -3.41
C LEU A 48 -13.32 -7.38 -4.91
N ALA A 49 -12.53 -6.47 -5.48
CA ALA A 49 -12.54 -6.15 -6.90
C ALA A 49 -12.33 -7.39 -7.77
N ARG A 50 -11.31 -8.21 -7.49
CA ARG A 50 -11.03 -9.42 -8.27
C ARG A 50 -12.11 -10.49 -8.15
N TYR A 51 -12.79 -10.59 -7.00
CA TYR A 51 -13.97 -11.47 -6.87
C TYR A 51 -15.16 -10.95 -7.66
N GLU A 52 -15.40 -9.64 -7.73
CA GLU A 52 -16.45 -9.07 -8.59
C GLU A 52 -16.16 -9.37 -10.08
N GLU A 53 -14.91 -9.21 -10.53
CA GLU A 53 -14.52 -9.54 -11.92
C GLU A 53 -14.73 -11.02 -12.22
N GLN A 54 -14.31 -11.91 -11.31
CA GLN A 54 -14.38 -13.36 -11.50
C GLN A 54 -15.81 -13.90 -11.48
N GLU A 55 -16.64 -13.45 -10.53
CA GLU A 55 -17.95 -14.06 -10.27
C GLU A 55 -19.07 -13.38 -11.08
N LYS A 56 -18.97 -12.07 -11.33
CA LYS A 56 -19.99 -11.30 -12.07
C LYS A 56 -19.57 -10.92 -13.49
N GLY A 57 -18.30 -11.13 -13.87
CA GLY A 57 -17.79 -10.72 -15.18
C GLY A 57 -17.78 -9.20 -15.40
N ILE A 58 -17.78 -8.43 -14.31
CA ILE A 58 -17.72 -6.96 -14.35
C ILE A 58 -16.28 -6.54 -14.62
N CYS A 59 -16.06 -5.40 -15.26
CA CYS A 59 -14.73 -4.81 -15.42
C CYS A 59 -14.55 -3.69 -14.38
N ILE A 60 -13.52 -3.80 -13.55
CA ILE A 60 -13.18 -2.78 -12.56
C ILE A 60 -12.27 -1.72 -13.20
N ASP A 61 -12.54 -0.44 -12.99
CA ASP A 61 -11.57 0.60 -13.33
C ASP A 61 -10.50 0.72 -12.24
N TRP A 62 -9.45 -0.09 -12.38
CA TRP A 62 -8.35 -0.16 -11.42
C TRP A 62 -7.63 1.18 -11.19
N GLU A 63 -7.48 2.01 -12.22
CA GLU A 63 -6.86 3.33 -12.05
C GLU A 63 -7.74 4.23 -11.18
N LYS A 64 -9.06 4.21 -11.41
CA LYS A 64 -10.03 4.95 -10.61
C LYS A 64 -10.06 4.46 -9.17
N LEU A 65 -10.07 3.14 -8.96
CA LEU A 65 -10.01 2.53 -7.62
C LEU A 65 -8.75 3.00 -6.85
N ILE A 66 -7.58 2.97 -7.49
CA ILE A 66 -6.31 3.40 -6.88
C ILE A 66 -6.33 4.90 -6.59
N LYS A 67 -6.77 5.74 -7.54
CA LYS A 67 -6.88 7.19 -7.34
C LYS A 67 -7.80 7.53 -6.16
N TYR A 68 -8.99 6.94 -6.14
CA TYR A 68 -9.97 7.19 -5.09
C TYR A 68 -9.47 6.72 -3.73
N PHE A 69 -8.77 5.59 -3.69
CA PHE A 69 -8.05 5.16 -2.49
C PHE A 69 -7.03 6.22 -2.04
N CYS A 70 -6.20 6.75 -2.95
CA CYS A 70 -5.24 7.81 -2.62
C CYS A 70 -5.94 9.08 -2.11
N PHE A 71 -7.06 9.48 -2.70
CA PHE A 71 -7.83 10.66 -2.25
C PHE A 71 -8.35 10.48 -0.82
N GLU A 72 -8.92 9.33 -0.51
CA GLU A 72 -9.39 8.99 0.84
C GLU A 72 -8.24 8.88 1.84
N PHE A 73 -7.11 8.30 1.43
CA PHE A 73 -5.89 8.19 2.24
C PHE A 73 -5.35 9.58 2.60
N PHE A 74 -5.15 10.43 1.60
CA PHE A 74 -4.67 11.80 1.76
C PHE A 74 -5.59 12.65 2.63
N SER A 75 -6.91 12.59 2.39
CA SER A 75 -7.89 13.25 3.25
C SER A 75 -7.81 12.77 4.70
N ARG A 76 -7.62 11.46 4.91
CA ARG A 76 -7.51 10.89 6.26
C ARG A 76 -6.24 11.36 6.98
N VAL A 77 -5.11 11.46 6.28
CA VAL A 77 -3.82 11.93 6.82
C VAL A 77 -3.81 13.43 7.11
N VAL A 78 -4.70 14.21 6.51
CA VAL A 78 -4.91 15.63 6.86
C VAL A 78 -5.86 15.79 8.04
N LEU A 79 -6.91 14.97 8.12
CA LEU A 79 -8.00 15.10 9.10
C LEU A 79 -7.82 14.21 10.34
N THR A 80 -6.57 13.92 10.70
CA THR A 80 -6.20 12.84 11.64
C THR A 80 -6.67 13.07 13.07
N ASP A 81 -6.81 14.33 13.47
CA ASP A 81 -7.18 14.71 14.83
C ASP A 81 -8.70 14.64 15.08
N ILE A 82 -9.48 14.29 14.06
CA ILE A 82 -10.94 14.17 14.16
C ILE A 82 -11.32 12.72 14.43
N LYS A 83 -11.85 12.45 15.63
CA LYS A 83 -12.37 11.13 15.98
C LYS A 83 -13.49 10.67 15.03
N PRO A 84 -13.63 9.36 14.73
CA PRO A 84 -14.59 8.87 13.74
C PRO A 84 -16.05 9.34 13.93
N PRO A 85 -16.64 9.35 15.15
CA PRO A 85 -18.03 9.80 15.33
C PRO A 85 -18.21 11.28 14.96
N VAL A 86 -17.26 12.13 15.34
CA VAL A 86 -17.26 13.56 15.00
C VAL A 86 -17.02 13.74 13.50
N PHE A 87 -16.08 12.97 12.94
CA PHE A 87 -15.79 12.98 11.51
C PHE A 87 -17.03 12.64 10.67
N HIS A 88 -17.80 11.60 11.04
CA HIS A 88 -19.04 11.24 10.33
C HIS A 88 -20.11 12.33 10.42
N GLN A 89 -20.22 13.03 11.56
CA GLN A 89 -21.14 14.17 11.69
C GLN A 89 -20.69 15.36 10.82
N LEU A 90 -19.41 15.70 10.86
CA LEU A 90 -18.85 16.77 10.03
C LEU A 90 -18.98 16.44 8.54
N GLN A 91 -18.78 15.19 8.14
CA GLN A 91 -18.95 14.76 6.76
C GLN A 91 -20.41 14.88 6.29
N LYS A 92 -21.41 14.74 7.18
CA LYS A 92 -22.83 14.92 6.84
C LYS A 92 -23.22 16.39 6.62
N HIS A 93 -22.62 17.32 7.38
CA HIS A 93 -23.06 18.74 7.40
C HIS A 93 -22.07 19.72 6.76
N HIS A 94 -20.79 19.36 6.68
CA HIS A 94 -19.67 20.26 6.31
C HIS A 94 -18.70 19.61 5.30
N GLN A 95 -19.21 18.72 4.43
CA GLN A 95 -18.39 17.99 3.47
C GLN A 95 -17.56 18.91 2.57
N ASN A 96 -18.17 19.99 2.06
CA ASN A 96 -17.51 20.94 1.16
C ASN A 96 -16.39 21.71 1.88
N GLU A 97 -16.62 22.12 3.13
CA GLU A 97 -15.66 22.84 3.94
C GLU A 97 -14.44 21.95 4.27
N LEU A 98 -14.69 20.69 4.64
CA LEU A 98 -13.64 19.70 4.85
C LEU A 98 -12.83 19.46 3.57
N ALA A 99 -13.49 19.30 2.42
CA ALA A 99 -12.82 19.12 1.15
C ALA A 99 -11.91 20.32 0.83
N ARG A 100 -12.40 21.55 0.98
CA ARG A 100 -11.59 22.77 0.77
C ARG A 100 -10.39 22.84 1.72
N TYR A 101 -10.57 22.49 2.99
CA TYR A 101 -9.48 22.44 3.96
C TYR A 101 -8.39 21.44 3.53
N VAL A 102 -8.79 20.21 3.17
CA VAL A 102 -7.85 19.19 2.68
C VAL A 102 -7.10 19.67 1.43
N MET A 103 -7.80 20.26 0.47
CA MET A 103 -7.16 20.79 -0.74
C MET A 103 -6.17 21.92 -0.43
N GLY A 104 -6.49 22.79 0.53
CA GLY A 104 -5.59 23.87 0.97
C GLY A 104 -4.29 23.32 1.58
N GLU A 105 -4.40 22.35 2.49
CA GLU A 105 -3.24 21.73 3.14
C GLU A 105 -2.34 20.96 2.16
N MET A 106 -2.92 20.38 1.11
CA MET A 106 -2.21 19.51 0.17
C MET A 106 -1.83 20.18 -1.15
N GLN A 107 -2.20 21.45 -1.35
CA GLN A 107 -2.00 22.14 -2.64
C GLN A 107 -0.53 22.14 -3.09
N GLU A 108 0.39 22.44 -2.17
CA GLU A 108 1.83 22.46 -2.47
C GLU A 108 2.41 21.04 -2.59
N GLU A 109 1.88 20.08 -1.82
CA GLU A 109 2.36 18.69 -1.80
C GLU A 109 2.01 17.94 -3.09
N LEU A 110 0.81 18.18 -3.62
CA LEU A 110 0.28 17.54 -4.83
C LEU A 110 0.47 18.38 -6.10
N LYS A 111 1.16 19.52 -6.01
CA LYS A 111 1.32 20.46 -7.12
C LYS A 111 1.86 19.79 -8.39
N GLY A 112 1.17 20.01 -9.50
CA GLY A 112 1.54 19.48 -10.82
C GLY A 112 1.00 18.09 -11.13
N TYR A 113 0.37 17.40 -10.18
CA TYR A 113 -0.43 16.22 -10.49
C TYR A 113 -1.77 16.65 -11.12
N GLY A 114 -2.12 16.05 -12.26
CA GLY A 114 -3.34 16.39 -13.01
C GLY A 114 -4.64 15.95 -12.36
N PHE A 115 -4.59 15.22 -11.24
CA PHE A 115 -5.76 14.68 -10.54
C PHE A 115 -6.22 15.53 -9.35
N ILE A 116 -5.62 16.70 -9.09
CA ILE A 116 -5.99 17.57 -7.95
C ILE A 116 -7.45 18.00 -8.03
N GLU A 117 -7.92 18.39 -9.22
CA GLU A 117 -9.33 18.78 -9.42
C GLU A 117 -10.28 17.60 -9.22
N GLU A 118 -9.90 16.42 -9.73
CA GLU A 118 -10.62 15.16 -9.54
C GLU A 118 -10.71 14.80 -8.05
N MET A 119 -9.65 15.01 -7.28
CA MET A 119 -9.63 14.81 -5.83
C MET A 119 -10.59 15.76 -5.11
N HIS A 120 -10.60 17.05 -5.48
CA HIS A 120 -11.52 18.02 -4.89
C HIS A 120 -12.98 17.64 -5.18
N ASP A 121 -13.29 17.26 -6.41
CA ASP A 121 -14.62 16.79 -6.81
C ASP A 121 -15.03 15.51 -6.09
N TYR A 122 -14.09 14.58 -5.91
CA TYR A 122 -14.30 13.35 -5.15
C TYR A 122 -14.68 13.65 -3.69
N LEU A 123 -13.91 14.52 -3.02
CA LEU A 123 -14.08 14.80 -1.59
C LEU A 123 -15.31 15.65 -1.27
N ARG A 124 -15.71 16.56 -2.17
CA ARG A 124 -16.79 17.53 -1.92
C ARG A 124 -18.20 16.96 -2.05
N SER A 125 -18.38 15.78 -2.63
CA SER A 125 -19.71 15.21 -2.87
C SER A 125 -19.75 13.70 -2.63
N PRO A 126 -20.89 13.13 -2.19
CA PRO A 126 -21.04 11.68 -2.07
C PRO A 126 -20.84 11.02 -3.43
N GLN A 127 -19.84 10.16 -3.51
CA GLN A 127 -19.54 9.44 -4.74
C GLN A 127 -20.35 8.14 -4.82
N VAL A 128 -20.71 7.76 -6.04
CA VAL A 128 -21.45 6.53 -6.35
C VAL A 128 -20.65 5.72 -7.36
N GLY A 129 -20.73 4.40 -7.25
CA GLY A 129 -20.09 3.47 -8.17
C GLY A 129 -19.41 2.32 -7.44
N LEU A 130 -19.19 1.25 -8.18
CA LEU A 130 -18.66 0.00 -7.64
C LEU A 130 -17.28 0.18 -6.98
N GLU A 131 -16.40 0.99 -7.55
CA GLU A 131 -15.08 1.24 -6.93
C GLU A 131 -15.21 1.93 -5.57
N VAL A 132 -16.19 2.82 -5.41
CA VAL A 132 -16.45 3.52 -4.15
C VAL A 132 -17.06 2.56 -3.12
N GLU A 133 -17.99 1.70 -3.54
CA GLU A 133 -18.57 0.66 -2.69
C GLU A 133 -17.52 -0.35 -2.21
N ILE A 134 -16.61 -0.78 -3.10
CA ILE A 134 -15.47 -1.64 -2.75
C ILE A 134 -14.56 -0.96 -1.71
N LEU A 135 -14.26 0.33 -1.88
CA LEU A 135 -13.45 1.09 -0.92
C LEU A 135 -14.15 1.29 0.44
N ARG A 136 -15.47 1.49 0.45
CA ARG A 136 -16.25 1.56 1.70
C ARG A 136 -16.30 0.21 2.41
N ALA A 137 -16.64 -0.86 1.69
CA ALA A 137 -16.69 -2.21 2.24
C ALA A 137 -15.34 -2.62 2.84
N SER A 138 -14.25 -2.40 2.10
CA SER A 138 -12.88 -2.66 2.59
C SER A 138 -12.48 -1.80 3.78
N HIS A 139 -12.92 -0.53 3.83
CA HIS A 139 -12.67 0.36 4.97
C HIS A 139 -13.26 -0.21 6.26
N TYR A 140 -14.54 -0.60 6.21
CA TYR A 140 -15.24 -1.14 7.38
C TYR A 140 -14.75 -2.51 7.75
N TYR A 141 -14.49 -3.38 6.77
CA TYR A 141 -13.96 -4.72 7.05
C TYR A 141 -12.57 -4.67 7.69
N ALA A 142 -11.67 -3.78 7.22
CA ALA A 142 -10.37 -3.58 7.86
C ALA A 142 -10.52 -3.06 9.31
N SER A 143 -11.47 -2.15 9.55
CA SER A 143 -11.74 -1.62 10.89
C SER A 143 -12.34 -2.68 11.81
N LYS A 144 -13.23 -3.53 11.28
CA LYS A 144 -13.77 -4.70 11.97
C LYS A 144 -12.67 -5.67 12.37
N TRP A 145 -11.74 -5.96 11.47
CA TRP A 145 -10.62 -6.84 11.77
C TRP A 145 -9.77 -6.34 12.95
N GLU A 146 -9.46 -5.04 12.99
CA GLU A 146 -8.77 -4.43 14.14
C GLU A 146 -9.60 -4.51 15.41
N PHE A 147 -10.89 -4.17 15.31
CA PHE A 147 -11.80 -4.17 16.44
C PHE A 147 -12.03 -5.58 17.00
N ASP A 148 -12.08 -6.61 16.16
CA ASP A 148 -12.20 -8.00 16.60
C ASP A 148 -11.04 -8.35 17.55
N ILE A 149 -9.82 -7.88 17.31
CA ILE A 149 -8.69 -8.10 18.24
C ILE A 149 -8.94 -7.42 19.60
N ILE A 150 -9.45 -6.18 19.57
CA ILE A 150 -9.77 -5.42 20.79
C ILE A 150 -10.90 -6.10 21.57
N TYR A 151 -11.97 -6.50 20.87
CA TYR A 151 -13.14 -7.18 21.43
C TYR A 151 -12.74 -8.49 22.13
N HIS A 152 -11.91 -9.33 21.48
CA HIS A 152 -11.45 -10.57 22.10
C HIS A 152 -10.49 -10.34 23.27
N PHE A 153 -9.78 -9.22 23.31
CA PHE A 153 -8.88 -8.88 24.41
C PHE A 153 -9.62 -8.44 25.67
N ASN A 154 -10.66 -7.60 25.53
CA ASN A 154 -11.47 -7.16 26.66
C ASN A 154 -12.93 -6.84 26.28
N PRO A 155 -13.82 -7.86 26.24
CA PRO A 155 -15.21 -7.69 25.80
C PRO A 155 -16.07 -6.91 26.80
N HIS A 156 -15.64 -6.77 28.06
CA HIS A 156 -16.41 -6.11 29.12
C HIS A 156 -16.11 -4.61 29.29
N MET A 157 -15.28 -4.05 28.41
CA MET A 157 -14.97 -2.63 28.45
C MET A 157 -16.18 -1.78 28.03
N TYR A 158 -16.23 -0.55 28.53
CA TYR A 158 -17.34 0.37 28.28
C TYR A 158 -17.59 0.54 26.76
N ASP A 159 -18.86 0.45 26.36
CA ASP A 159 -19.36 0.68 25.00
C ASP A 159 -18.86 -0.29 23.91
N VAL A 160 -18.02 -1.29 24.24
CA VAL A 160 -17.48 -2.26 23.26
C VAL A 160 -18.58 -3.02 22.52
N GLU A 161 -19.66 -3.43 23.19
CA GLU A 161 -20.79 -4.12 22.55
C GLU A 161 -21.53 -3.24 21.53
N ASN A 162 -21.65 -1.95 21.82
CA ASN A 162 -22.28 -1.00 20.90
C ASN A 162 -21.38 -0.73 19.69
N ILE A 163 -20.07 -0.56 19.90
CA ILE A 163 -19.09 -0.44 18.81
C ILE A 163 -19.13 -1.70 17.92
N LYS A 164 -19.18 -2.89 18.53
CA LYS A 164 -19.32 -4.16 17.80
C LYS A 164 -20.56 -4.15 16.92
N LYS A 165 -21.71 -3.81 17.48
CA LYS A 165 -22.98 -3.76 16.75
C LYS A 165 -22.91 -2.80 15.56
N ILE A 166 -22.40 -1.58 15.76
CA ILE A 166 -22.27 -0.58 14.69
C ILE A 166 -21.35 -1.09 13.57
N ILE A 167 -20.19 -1.65 13.92
CA ILE A 167 -19.23 -2.15 12.94
C ILE A 167 -19.79 -3.35 12.17
N ASP A 168 -20.48 -4.26 12.85
CA ASP A 168 -21.12 -5.41 12.20
C ASP A 168 -22.21 -4.94 11.23
N GLU A 169 -23.06 -3.98 11.63
CA GLU A 169 -24.09 -3.37 10.77
C GLU A 169 -23.46 -2.72 9.52
N GLU A 170 -22.39 -1.94 9.67
CA GLU A 170 -21.69 -1.31 8.53
C GLU A 170 -21.08 -2.35 7.57
N VAL A 171 -20.61 -3.50 8.07
CA VAL A 171 -20.11 -4.59 7.21
C VAL A 171 -21.27 -5.34 6.53
N GLU A 172 -22.38 -5.56 7.24
CA GLU A 172 -23.60 -6.20 6.73
C GLU A 172 -24.23 -5.42 5.55
N GLU A 173 -24.20 -4.09 5.58
CA GLU A 173 -24.67 -3.25 4.46
C GLU A 173 -23.99 -3.59 3.12
N HIS A 174 -22.78 -4.14 3.17
CA HIS A 174 -21.97 -4.47 2.00
C HIS A 174 -22.04 -5.96 1.59
N TYR A 175 -22.96 -6.75 2.17
CA TYR A 175 -23.15 -8.17 1.84
C TYR A 175 -23.63 -8.43 0.40
N HIS A 176 -24.03 -7.39 -0.33
CA HIS A 176 -24.36 -7.50 -1.76
C HIS A 176 -23.11 -7.66 -2.66
N LEU A 177 -21.92 -7.33 -2.15
CA LEU A 177 -20.64 -7.58 -2.84
C LEU A 177 -20.27 -9.06 -2.71
N CYS A 178 -20.00 -9.72 -3.84
CA CYS A 178 -19.54 -11.10 -3.90
C CYS A 178 -18.28 -11.30 -3.07
N GLY A 179 -17.32 -10.37 -3.13
CA GLY A 179 -16.10 -10.49 -2.34
C GLY A 179 -16.36 -10.55 -0.82
N ILE A 180 -17.32 -9.77 -0.31
CA ILE A 180 -17.70 -9.79 1.11
C ILE A 180 -18.39 -11.12 1.44
N GLN A 181 -19.30 -11.59 0.60
CA GLN A 181 -19.93 -12.90 0.76
C GLN A 181 -18.88 -14.01 0.83
N LYS A 182 -17.85 -13.97 -0.04
CA LYS A 182 -16.78 -14.96 -0.03
C LYS A 182 -16.01 -14.95 1.30
N ILE A 183 -15.66 -13.77 1.80
CA ILE A 183 -14.96 -13.61 3.08
C ILE A 183 -15.81 -14.14 4.25
N VAL A 184 -17.11 -13.87 4.27
CA VAL A 184 -18.01 -14.32 5.34
C VAL A 184 -18.20 -15.84 5.30
N MET A 185 -18.48 -16.39 4.11
CA MET A 185 -18.85 -17.80 3.91
C MET A 185 -17.65 -18.75 3.95
N PHE A 186 -16.49 -18.36 3.43
CA PHE A 186 -15.35 -19.25 3.25
C PHE A 186 -14.20 -18.93 4.21
N LYS A 187 -13.95 -19.86 5.14
CA LYS A 187 -12.92 -19.71 6.19
C LYS A 187 -11.53 -19.44 5.61
N ASN A 188 -11.15 -20.12 4.54
CA ASN A 188 -9.85 -19.94 3.87
C ASN A 188 -9.66 -18.52 3.30
N VAL A 189 -10.72 -17.92 2.74
CA VAL A 189 -10.67 -16.52 2.26
C VAL A 189 -10.54 -15.54 3.43
N ARG A 190 -11.25 -15.78 4.54
CA ARG A 190 -11.10 -14.99 5.77
C ARG A 190 -9.71 -15.11 6.38
N GLU A 191 -9.12 -16.31 6.35
CA GLU A 191 -7.74 -16.56 6.78
C GLU A 191 -6.73 -15.83 5.90
N LEU A 192 -6.96 -15.76 4.58
CA LEU A 192 -6.15 -14.97 3.66
C LEU A 192 -6.18 -13.48 4.02
N VAL A 193 -7.36 -12.89 4.22
CA VAL A 193 -7.49 -11.49 4.66
C VAL A 193 -6.79 -11.26 6.01
N THR A 194 -6.89 -12.23 6.92
CA THR A 194 -6.25 -12.17 8.24
C THR A 194 -4.73 -12.22 8.13
N MET A 195 -4.19 -13.09 7.25
CA MET A 195 -2.76 -13.21 7.00
C MET A 195 -2.17 -11.87 6.52
N PHE A 196 -2.82 -11.19 5.57
CA PHE A 196 -2.41 -9.85 5.14
C PHE A 196 -2.51 -8.81 6.26
N GLY A 197 -3.56 -8.87 7.08
CA GLY A 197 -3.71 -8.00 8.25
C GLY A 197 -2.57 -8.18 9.27
N GLN A 198 -2.11 -9.42 9.47
CA GLN A 198 -1.04 -9.79 10.42
C GLN A 198 0.36 -9.30 10.00
N LEU A 199 0.57 -8.92 8.74
CA LEU A 199 1.84 -8.34 8.28
C LEU A 199 2.22 -7.08 9.09
N ARG A 200 1.25 -6.42 9.73
CA ARG A 200 1.47 -5.27 10.64
C ARG A 200 2.29 -5.56 11.89
N PHE A 201 2.29 -6.83 12.31
CA PHE A 201 3.02 -7.29 13.49
C PHE A 201 4.51 -7.51 13.20
N GLN A 202 4.88 -7.59 11.92
CA GLN A 202 6.27 -7.68 11.51
C GLN A 202 6.84 -6.28 11.39
N LYS A 203 7.68 -5.90 12.36
CA LYS A 203 8.32 -4.59 12.38
C LYS A 203 9.62 -4.64 11.57
N ARG A 204 9.81 -3.65 10.70
CA ARG A 204 11.04 -3.48 9.93
C ARG A 204 12.14 -2.91 10.83
N TRP A 205 13.39 -3.18 10.48
CA TRP A 205 14.57 -2.82 11.27
C TRP A 205 14.49 -3.41 12.68
N SER A 206 14.24 -4.72 12.77
CA SER A 206 13.93 -5.43 14.02
C SER A 206 14.97 -5.26 15.14
N GLN A 207 16.21 -4.93 14.80
CA GLN A 207 17.32 -4.75 15.74
C GLN A 207 17.59 -3.27 16.08
N THR A 208 16.85 -2.33 15.49
CA THR A 208 17.13 -0.89 15.59
C THR A 208 15.87 -0.10 15.94
N PRO A 209 15.80 0.51 17.14
CA PRO A 209 14.70 1.41 17.50
C PRO A 209 14.56 2.55 16.50
N ARG A 210 13.33 2.98 16.24
CA ARG A 210 13.01 3.97 15.20
C ARG A 210 11.70 4.68 15.47
N VAL A 211 11.59 5.95 15.07
CA VAL A 211 10.36 6.74 15.22
C VAL A 211 9.93 7.42 13.92
N PRO A 212 8.69 7.19 13.45
CA PRO A 212 7.79 6.09 13.86
C PRO A 212 8.34 4.71 13.51
N ALA A 213 7.93 3.68 14.26
CA ALA A 213 8.20 2.30 13.90
C ALA A 213 7.29 1.89 12.73
N THR A 214 7.86 1.41 11.64
CA THR A 214 7.09 0.91 10.49
C THR A 214 6.95 -0.61 10.53
N SER A 215 5.77 -1.09 10.13
CA SER A 215 5.55 -2.50 9.85
C SER A 215 5.83 -2.82 8.38
N VAL A 216 5.93 -4.11 8.05
CA VAL A 216 6.00 -4.51 6.64
C VAL A 216 4.71 -4.15 5.90
N LEU A 217 3.54 -4.29 6.53
CA LEU A 217 2.26 -3.91 5.92
C LEU A 217 2.21 -2.42 5.53
N GLY A 218 2.64 -1.55 6.43
CA GLY A 218 2.69 -0.12 6.16
C GLY A 218 3.72 0.24 5.09
N HIS A 219 4.86 -0.45 5.08
CA HIS A 219 5.90 -0.29 4.08
C HIS A 219 5.42 -0.62 2.66
N THR A 220 4.73 -1.74 2.45
CA THR A 220 4.26 -2.10 1.10
C THR A 220 3.29 -1.07 0.54
N LEU A 221 2.42 -0.48 1.37
CA LEU A 221 1.56 0.62 0.93
C LEU A 221 2.36 1.88 0.59
N PHE A 222 3.37 2.21 1.39
CA PHE A 222 4.25 3.35 1.10
C PHE A 222 4.91 3.18 -0.27
N VAL A 223 5.44 1.99 -0.56
CA VAL A 223 6.05 1.65 -1.86
C VAL A 223 5.01 1.73 -2.98
N ALA A 224 3.80 1.19 -2.78
CA ALA A 224 2.71 1.24 -3.76
C ALA A 224 2.33 2.67 -4.16
N ILE A 225 2.09 3.55 -3.17
CA ILE A 225 1.72 4.95 -3.42
C ILE A 225 2.88 5.69 -4.10
N SER A 226 4.12 5.52 -3.62
CA SER A 226 5.29 6.17 -4.19
C SER A 226 5.53 5.74 -5.63
N ALA A 227 5.42 4.44 -5.91
CA ALA A 227 5.55 3.88 -7.24
C ALA A 227 4.47 4.43 -8.18
N TYR A 228 3.20 4.47 -7.77
CA TYR A 228 2.12 5.02 -8.59
C TYR A 228 2.34 6.50 -8.94
N LEU A 229 2.68 7.33 -7.95
CA LEU A 229 2.92 8.76 -8.14
C LEU A 229 4.12 9.02 -9.07
N LEU A 230 5.24 8.34 -8.82
CA LEU A 230 6.42 8.45 -9.69
C LEU A 230 6.18 7.89 -11.09
N SER A 231 5.28 6.92 -11.25
CA SER A 231 4.91 6.41 -12.57
C SER A 231 4.24 7.47 -13.44
N LEU A 232 3.52 8.42 -12.82
CA LEU A 232 3.00 9.59 -13.54
C LEU A 232 4.14 10.52 -13.99
N ASP A 233 5.22 10.63 -13.20
CA ASP A 233 6.39 11.48 -13.52
C ASP A 233 7.18 10.93 -14.70
N ILE A 234 7.44 9.63 -14.71
CA ILE A 234 8.18 8.96 -15.79
C ILE A 234 7.32 8.66 -17.03
N LYS A 235 6.06 9.14 -17.06
CA LYS A 235 5.10 8.97 -18.17
C LYS A 235 4.83 7.49 -18.51
N ALA A 236 4.69 6.67 -17.48
CA ALA A 236 4.26 5.28 -17.64
C ALA A 236 2.81 5.20 -18.14
N CYS A 237 2.50 4.22 -19.00
CA CYS A 237 1.15 3.94 -19.49
C CYS A 237 0.20 3.55 -18.34
N LYS A 238 -1.12 3.60 -18.56
CA LYS A 238 -2.12 3.36 -17.51
C LYS A 238 -1.90 2.00 -16.85
N GLN A 239 -1.72 0.96 -17.66
CA GLN A 239 -1.52 -0.40 -17.14
C GLN A 239 -0.24 -0.53 -16.33
N MET A 240 0.86 0.11 -16.77
CA MET A 240 2.11 0.10 -16.02
C MET A 240 1.95 0.77 -14.64
N ARG A 241 1.21 1.87 -14.55
CA ARG A 241 0.96 2.56 -13.26
C ARG A 241 0.16 1.69 -12.30
N ILE A 242 -0.89 1.04 -12.79
CA ILE A 242 -1.69 0.08 -12.02
C ILE A 242 -0.79 -1.05 -11.53
N ASN A 243 -0.01 -1.64 -12.44
CA ASN A 243 0.90 -2.72 -12.12
C ASN A 243 1.98 -2.30 -11.11
N HIS A 244 2.51 -1.07 -11.20
CA HIS A 244 3.48 -0.55 -10.23
C HIS A 244 2.87 -0.40 -8.84
N PHE A 245 1.63 0.09 -8.73
CA PHE A 245 0.93 0.16 -7.45
C PHE A 245 0.72 -1.25 -6.85
N LEU A 246 0.18 -2.19 -7.63
CA LEU A 246 -0.11 -3.55 -7.18
C LEU A 246 1.18 -4.33 -6.87
N CYS A 247 2.22 -4.19 -7.68
CA CYS A 247 3.52 -4.79 -7.41
C CYS A 247 4.12 -4.22 -6.13
N GLY A 248 4.06 -2.90 -5.90
CA GLY A 248 4.48 -2.30 -4.63
C GLY A 248 3.70 -2.84 -3.43
N LEU A 249 2.39 -3.06 -3.58
CA LEU A 249 1.54 -3.59 -2.50
C LEU A 249 1.87 -5.05 -2.13
N PHE A 250 2.31 -5.86 -3.10
CA PHE A 250 2.52 -7.30 -2.92
C PHE A 250 3.98 -7.76 -2.94
N HIS A 251 4.96 -6.92 -3.30
CA HIS A 251 6.34 -7.37 -3.56
C HIS A 251 6.98 -8.16 -2.41
N ASP A 252 6.80 -7.72 -1.16
CA ASP A 252 7.37 -8.38 0.03
C ASP A 252 6.58 -9.62 0.47
N LEU A 253 5.46 -9.96 -0.17
CA LEU A 253 4.59 -11.06 0.26
C LEU A 253 5.31 -12.42 0.40
N PRO A 254 6.20 -12.85 -0.53
CA PRO A 254 6.92 -14.12 -0.37
C PRO A 254 7.86 -14.12 0.84
N GLU A 255 8.64 -13.04 1.01
CA GLU A 255 9.62 -12.87 2.08
C GLU A 255 8.97 -12.84 3.47
N ILE A 256 7.77 -12.25 3.56
CA ILE A 256 7.04 -12.19 4.82
C ILE A 256 6.50 -13.56 5.25
N LEU A 257 6.07 -14.39 4.29
CA LEU A 257 5.49 -15.71 4.58
C LEU A 257 6.50 -16.68 5.19
N THR A 258 7.80 -16.42 5.00
CA THR A 258 8.93 -17.18 5.54
C THR A 258 9.55 -16.52 6.78
N ARG A 259 8.96 -15.41 7.28
CA ARG A 259 9.38 -14.64 8.48
C ARG A 259 10.77 -13.99 8.35
N ASP A 260 10.97 -13.23 7.28
CA ASP A 260 12.08 -12.28 7.11
C ASP A 260 13.46 -12.81 7.54
N ILE A 261 14.09 -13.56 6.63
CA ILE A 261 15.50 -13.92 6.80
C ILE A 261 16.32 -12.67 6.45
N ILE A 262 16.80 -11.97 7.49
CA ILE A 262 17.51 -10.69 7.37
C ILE A 262 18.60 -10.75 6.26
N SER A 263 18.59 -9.77 5.36
CA SER A 263 19.46 -9.63 4.18
C SER A 263 20.97 -9.97 4.35
N PRO A 264 21.64 -9.71 5.48
CA PRO A 264 23.04 -10.12 5.69
C PRO A 264 23.24 -11.64 5.68
N ILE A 265 22.23 -12.41 6.11
CA ILE A 265 22.28 -13.88 6.15
C ILE A 265 22.11 -14.44 4.74
N LYS A 266 21.17 -13.89 3.95
CA LYS A 266 20.93 -14.24 2.54
C LYS A 266 22.24 -14.25 1.73
N ARG A 267 23.03 -13.17 1.82
CA ARG A 267 24.29 -13.01 1.06
C ARG A 267 25.53 -13.70 1.63
N SER A 268 25.50 -14.21 2.86
CA SER A 268 26.71 -14.71 3.54
C SER A 268 26.98 -16.20 3.33
N VAL A 269 26.01 -16.95 2.79
CA VAL A 269 26.15 -18.39 2.56
C VAL A 269 25.84 -18.71 1.10
N MET A 270 26.87 -19.14 0.34
CA MET A 270 26.69 -19.57 -1.06
C MET A 270 25.63 -20.68 -1.17
N GLY A 271 24.63 -20.48 -2.03
CA GLY A 271 23.54 -21.44 -2.28
C GLY A 271 22.33 -21.32 -1.32
N LEU A 272 22.43 -20.54 -0.25
CA LEU A 272 21.31 -20.33 0.67
C LEU A 272 20.19 -19.49 0.03
N ASP A 273 20.55 -18.51 -0.79
CA ASP A 273 19.59 -17.64 -1.52
C ASP A 273 18.61 -18.45 -2.39
N GLU A 274 19.12 -19.41 -3.16
CA GLU A 274 18.26 -20.27 -4.01
C GLU A 274 17.32 -21.14 -3.20
N HIS A 275 17.77 -21.63 -2.03
CA HIS A 275 16.94 -22.44 -1.16
C HIS A 275 15.85 -21.61 -0.47
N ILE A 276 16.20 -20.42 0.03
CA ILE A 276 15.24 -19.48 0.61
C ILE A 276 14.15 -19.13 -0.41
N LYS A 277 14.55 -18.82 -1.66
CA LYS A 277 13.59 -18.51 -2.72
C LYS A 277 12.60 -19.65 -2.97
N LYS A 278 13.05 -20.91 -2.95
CA LYS A 278 12.16 -22.07 -3.06
C LYS A 278 11.19 -22.18 -1.89
N ILE A 279 11.66 -21.92 -0.66
CA ILE A 279 10.79 -21.92 0.54
C ILE A 279 9.74 -20.81 0.43
N GLU A 280 10.11 -19.63 -0.04
CA GLU A 280 9.21 -18.49 -0.29
C GLU A 280 8.15 -18.85 -1.35
N GLU A 281 8.57 -19.41 -2.48
CA GLU A 281 7.67 -19.88 -3.55
C GLU A 281 6.69 -20.95 -3.05
N ASP A 282 7.17 -21.94 -2.29
CA ASP A 282 6.32 -22.98 -1.70
C ASP A 282 5.35 -22.41 -0.67
N ALA A 283 5.78 -21.42 0.13
CA ALA A 283 4.91 -20.77 1.09
C ALA A 283 3.78 -19.99 0.41
N VAL A 284 4.07 -19.23 -0.64
CA VAL A 284 3.06 -18.51 -1.45
C VAL A 284 2.10 -19.50 -2.10
N LYS A 285 2.63 -20.58 -2.70
CA LYS A 285 1.80 -21.62 -3.34
C LYS A 285 0.82 -22.26 -2.37
N ASN A 286 1.31 -22.69 -1.20
CA ASN A 286 0.52 -23.45 -0.24
C ASN A 286 -0.46 -22.57 0.55
N LYS A 287 -0.09 -21.32 0.87
CA LYS A 287 -0.89 -20.42 1.72
C LYS A 287 -1.79 -19.46 0.95
N ILE A 288 -1.50 -19.18 -0.32
CA ILE A 288 -2.24 -18.20 -1.13
C ILE A 288 -2.81 -18.85 -2.38
N LEU A 289 -1.97 -19.38 -3.27
CA LEU A 289 -2.41 -19.85 -4.58
C LEU A 289 -3.37 -21.03 -4.51
N SER A 290 -3.34 -21.81 -3.42
CA SER A 290 -4.27 -22.92 -3.15
C SER A 290 -5.69 -22.46 -2.76
N ILE A 291 -5.85 -21.19 -2.38
CA ILE A 291 -7.09 -20.63 -1.81
C ILE A 291 -7.82 -19.75 -2.83
N VAL A 292 -7.06 -19.00 -3.64
CA VAL A 292 -7.59 -17.93 -4.49
C VAL A 292 -7.98 -18.43 -5.88
N PRO A 293 -8.95 -17.80 -6.55
CA PRO A 293 -9.27 -18.06 -7.96
C PRO A 293 -8.10 -17.75 -8.90
N SER A 294 -8.17 -18.26 -10.13
CA SER A 294 -7.08 -18.18 -11.12
C SER A 294 -6.65 -16.75 -11.44
N ASN A 295 -7.59 -15.81 -11.54
CA ASN A 295 -7.29 -14.41 -11.84
C ASN A 295 -6.43 -13.76 -10.73
N ILE A 296 -6.73 -14.05 -9.45
CA ILE A 296 -5.92 -13.59 -8.32
C ILE A 296 -4.59 -14.36 -8.28
N ALA A 297 -4.59 -15.66 -8.54
CA ALA A 297 -3.36 -16.47 -8.56
C ALA A 297 -2.36 -15.95 -9.61
N GLU A 298 -2.83 -15.63 -10.81
CA GLU A 298 -2.02 -15.05 -11.88
C GLU A 298 -1.41 -13.71 -11.49
N ASP A 299 -2.18 -12.83 -10.84
CA ASP A 299 -1.69 -11.55 -10.35
C ASP A 299 -0.62 -11.72 -9.26
N ILE A 300 -0.87 -12.57 -8.26
CA ILE A 300 0.08 -12.83 -7.19
C ILE A 300 1.40 -13.37 -7.77
N VAL A 301 1.33 -14.30 -8.72
CA VAL A 301 2.53 -14.79 -9.42
C VAL A 301 3.23 -13.65 -10.16
N TYR A 302 2.47 -12.84 -10.90
CA TYR A 302 3.02 -11.77 -11.74
C TYR A 302 3.68 -10.64 -10.94
N PHE A 303 3.15 -10.33 -9.76
CA PHE A 303 3.62 -9.25 -8.90
C PHE A 303 4.69 -9.67 -7.89
N THR A 304 4.80 -10.96 -7.57
CA THR A 304 5.75 -11.44 -6.56
C THR A 304 6.93 -12.24 -7.11
N GLN A 305 6.82 -12.87 -8.29
CA GLN A 305 7.95 -13.62 -8.84
C GLN A 305 8.89 -12.72 -9.64
N ASN A 306 10.15 -12.66 -9.21
CA ASN A 306 11.19 -11.82 -9.80
C ASN A 306 10.73 -10.35 -9.89
N GLU A 307 10.09 -9.88 -8.83
CA GLU A 307 9.37 -8.63 -8.62
C GLU A 307 10.14 -7.39 -9.12
N PHE A 308 11.47 -7.40 -9.01
CA PHE A 308 12.35 -6.32 -9.47
C PHE A 308 12.94 -6.48 -10.89
N SER A 309 12.47 -7.46 -11.67
CA SER A 309 12.81 -7.59 -13.09
C SER A 309 11.91 -6.72 -13.97
N ASN A 310 12.41 -6.26 -15.11
CA ASN A 310 11.62 -5.51 -16.09
C ASN A 310 10.77 -6.48 -16.92
N ARG A 311 9.47 -6.57 -16.63
CA ARG A 311 8.57 -7.59 -17.19
C ARG A 311 7.51 -6.97 -18.10
N TYR A 312 7.04 -7.75 -19.06
CA TYR A 312 5.87 -7.42 -19.89
C TYR A 312 5.21 -8.71 -20.37
N LYS A 313 4.03 -8.63 -20.99
CA LYS A 313 3.24 -9.77 -21.49
C LYS A 313 3.03 -9.65 -23.00
N ILE A 314 3.23 -10.76 -23.71
CA ILE A 314 2.81 -10.96 -25.11
C ILE A 314 2.02 -12.26 -25.14
N GLU A 315 0.79 -12.22 -25.68
CA GLU A 315 -0.08 -13.41 -25.77
C GLU A 315 -0.23 -14.15 -24.41
N CYS A 316 -0.39 -13.38 -23.33
CA CYS A 316 -0.45 -13.86 -21.94
C CYS A 316 0.86 -14.45 -21.37
N PHE A 317 1.93 -14.56 -22.16
CA PHE A 317 3.24 -15.02 -21.68
C PHE A 317 4.09 -13.86 -21.13
N THR A 318 4.57 -14.02 -19.91
CA THR A 318 5.52 -13.08 -19.29
C THR A 318 6.88 -13.18 -19.99
N ARG A 319 7.41 -12.03 -20.40
CA ARG A 319 8.75 -11.82 -20.95
C ARG A 319 9.51 -10.83 -20.08
N VAL A 320 10.84 -10.84 -20.22
CA VAL A 320 11.74 -9.94 -19.49
C VAL A 320 12.46 -9.06 -20.52
N ALA A 321 12.42 -7.74 -20.32
CA ALA A 321 13.19 -6.78 -21.11
C ALA A 321 14.66 -6.78 -20.64
N GLN A 322 15.59 -6.51 -21.55
CA GLN A 322 17.03 -6.46 -21.28
C GLN A 322 17.41 -5.25 -20.42
N SER A 323 16.68 -4.14 -20.58
CA SER A 323 16.88 -2.92 -19.80
C SER A 323 15.57 -2.18 -19.57
N GLY A 324 15.58 -1.26 -18.60
CA GLY A 324 14.45 -0.36 -18.39
C GLY A 324 14.21 0.60 -19.56
N GLU A 325 15.26 0.96 -20.29
CA GLU A 325 15.17 1.78 -21.51
C GLU A 325 14.38 1.04 -22.60
N GLU A 326 14.72 -0.23 -22.86
CA GLU A 326 13.99 -1.08 -23.81
C GLU A 326 12.51 -1.22 -23.40
N LEU A 327 12.25 -1.43 -22.10
CA LEU A 327 10.89 -1.53 -21.58
C LEU A 327 10.09 -0.25 -21.85
N MET A 328 10.68 0.91 -21.58
CA MET A 328 10.01 2.20 -21.75
C MET A 328 9.81 2.59 -23.21
N GLU A 329 10.76 2.27 -24.09
CA GLU A 329 10.68 2.61 -25.51
C GLU A 329 9.72 1.68 -26.28
N ASN A 330 9.77 0.38 -26.02
CA ASN A 330 9.08 -0.62 -26.84
C ASN A 330 7.80 -1.17 -26.21
N PHE A 331 7.70 -1.17 -24.88
CA PHE A 331 6.64 -1.91 -24.16
C PHE A 331 5.82 -1.05 -23.20
N ASN A 332 5.97 0.29 -23.21
CA ASN A 332 5.18 1.23 -22.43
C ASN A 332 3.77 1.46 -23.02
N TYR A 333 3.03 0.38 -23.24
CA TYR A 333 1.65 0.40 -23.75
C TYR A 333 0.77 -0.56 -22.95
N ASP A 334 -0.50 -0.19 -22.77
CA ASP A 334 -1.42 -0.93 -21.91
C ASP A 334 -1.57 -2.40 -22.30
N THR A 335 -1.50 -2.69 -23.61
CA THR A 335 -1.61 -4.04 -24.19
C THR A 335 -0.53 -5.01 -23.71
N TYR A 336 0.64 -4.50 -23.31
CA TYR A 336 1.75 -5.34 -22.86
C TYR A 336 1.75 -5.59 -21.36
N SER A 337 0.84 -4.97 -20.60
CA SER A 337 0.80 -5.03 -19.13
C SER A 337 2.20 -4.99 -18.49
N PRO A 338 2.99 -3.94 -18.75
CA PRO A 338 4.40 -3.93 -18.35
C PRO A 338 4.59 -3.64 -16.84
N VAL A 339 5.75 -4.02 -16.33
CA VAL A 339 6.24 -3.77 -14.96
C VAL A 339 7.70 -3.36 -15.05
N TYR A 340 8.02 -2.14 -14.62
CA TYR A 340 9.39 -1.64 -14.51
C TYR A 340 9.96 -2.02 -13.13
N GLY A 341 10.45 -3.25 -13.01
CA GLY A 341 10.94 -3.81 -11.75
C GLY A 341 12.14 -3.08 -11.15
N GLU A 342 13.11 -2.63 -11.96
CA GLU A 342 14.26 -1.89 -11.43
C GLU A 342 13.82 -0.56 -10.80
N PHE A 343 12.84 0.10 -11.40
CA PHE A 343 12.22 1.31 -10.86
C PHE A 343 11.47 1.03 -9.55
N LEU A 344 10.74 -0.09 -9.46
CA LEU A 344 10.08 -0.51 -8.21
C LEU A 344 11.09 -0.77 -7.09
N LYS A 345 12.27 -1.31 -7.41
CA LYS A 345 13.37 -1.50 -6.45
C LYS A 345 13.88 -0.19 -5.87
N ILE A 346 13.84 0.89 -6.64
CA ILE A 346 14.17 2.23 -6.16
C ILE A 346 13.07 2.78 -5.25
N CYS A 347 11.81 2.47 -5.52
CA CYS A 347 10.70 2.86 -4.64
C CYS A 347 10.75 2.13 -3.28
N ASP A 348 11.11 0.85 -3.27
CA ASP A 348 11.41 0.08 -2.05
C ASP A 348 12.57 0.73 -1.25
N GLN A 349 13.70 1.00 -1.93
CA GLN A 349 14.85 1.67 -1.33
C GLN A 349 14.54 3.08 -0.82
N LEU A 350 13.65 3.81 -1.49
CA LEU A 350 13.15 5.10 -1.02
C LEU A 350 12.43 4.95 0.32
N SER A 351 11.59 3.93 0.48
CA SER A 351 10.93 3.67 1.76
C SER A 351 11.95 3.42 2.87
N ALA A 352 12.95 2.56 2.64
CA ALA A 352 13.99 2.25 3.63
C ALA A 352 14.86 3.47 3.97
N PHE A 353 15.13 4.33 2.98
CA PHE A 353 15.86 5.58 3.18
C PHE A 353 15.09 6.57 4.04
N LEU A 354 13.80 6.75 3.77
CA LEU A 354 12.93 7.67 4.53
C LEU A 354 12.72 7.19 5.96
N GLU A 355 12.52 5.88 6.13
CA GLU A 355 12.49 5.22 7.42
C GLU A 355 13.70 5.59 8.30
N ALA A 356 14.91 5.56 7.75
CA ALA A 356 16.12 5.94 8.47
C ALA A 356 16.23 7.46 8.67
N LYS A 357 16.08 8.25 7.60
CA LYS A 357 16.23 9.72 7.63
C LYS A 357 15.24 10.41 8.56
N ILE A 358 13.97 10.00 8.52
CA ILE A 358 12.93 10.58 9.39
C ILE A 358 13.23 10.26 10.85
N SER A 359 13.63 9.02 11.15
CA SER A 359 14.03 8.65 12.51
C SER A 359 15.24 9.43 13.02
N ILE A 360 16.26 9.62 12.18
CA ILE A 360 17.42 10.46 12.49
C ILE A 360 16.97 11.90 12.78
N SER A 361 16.04 12.44 11.98
CA SER A 361 15.50 13.79 12.20
C SER A 361 14.69 13.92 13.51
N HIS A 362 14.15 12.82 14.03
CA HIS A 362 13.51 12.74 15.35
C HIS A 362 14.50 12.49 16.50
N GLY A 363 15.80 12.46 16.21
CA GLY A 363 16.86 12.27 17.22
C GLY A 363 17.23 10.81 17.51
N ILE A 364 16.68 9.84 16.77
CA ILE A 364 17.07 8.42 16.87
C ILE A 364 18.02 8.10 15.71
N SER A 365 19.32 8.22 16.00
CA SER A 365 20.40 8.16 15.01
C SER A 365 21.43 7.08 15.36
N SER A 366 21.02 5.81 15.37
CA SER A 366 21.96 4.70 15.54
C SER A 366 22.92 4.63 14.34
N ILE A 367 24.06 3.96 14.52
CA ILE A 367 25.05 3.78 13.45
C ILE A 367 24.44 3.09 12.23
N GLU A 368 23.58 2.10 12.47
CA GLU A 368 22.88 1.34 11.43
C GLU A 368 21.94 2.23 10.61
N LEU A 369 21.21 3.17 11.24
CA LEU A 369 20.34 4.10 10.53
C LEU A 369 21.15 5.10 9.70
N CYS A 370 22.20 5.68 10.29
CA CYS A 370 23.05 6.66 9.60
C CYS A 370 23.73 6.02 8.37
N GLN A 371 24.39 4.89 8.56
CA GLN A 371 25.04 4.15 7.47
C GLN A 371 24.02 3.64 6.46
N GLY A 372 22.85 3.17 6.92
CA GLY A 372 21.76 2.73 6.03
C GLY A 372 21.28 3.85 5.12
N ALA A 373 21.02 5.04 5.67
CA ALA A 373 20.61 6.21 4.91
C ALA A 373 21.69 6.68 3.93
N GLU A 374 22.96 6.75 4.36
CA GLU A 374 24.09 7.15 3.50
C GLU A 374 24.29 6.16 2.35
N ASN A 375 24.29 4.86 2.63
CA ASN A 375 24.44 3.82 1.60
C ASN A 375 23.32 3.86 0.56
N LEU A 376 22.07 4.06 1.00
CA LEU A 376 20.92 4.17 0.11
C LEU A 376 20.97 5.45 -0.73
N LEU A 377 21.40 6.57 -0.14
CA LEU A 377 21.63 7.82 -0.86
C LEU A 377 22.70 7.63 -1.94
N GLU A 378 23.87 7.10 -1.61
CA GLU A 378 24.96 6.89 -2.57
C GLU A 378 24.53 5.99 -3.75
N LYS A 379 23.72 4.97 -3.46
CA LYS A 379 23.21 4.04 -4.47
C LYS A 379 22.17 4.68 -5.39
N CYS A 380 21.30 5.54 -4.88
CA CYS A 380 20.12 6.05 -5.61
C CYS A 380 20.29 7.48 -6.12
N LYS A 381 21.27 8.25 -5.63
CA LYS A 381 21.40 9.69 -5.91
C LYS A 381 21.61 10.06 -7.36
N LEU A 382 22.01 9.14 -8.25
CA LEU A 382 22.18 9.41 -9.69
C LEU A 382 21.12 8.72 -10.56
N TYR A 383 20.09 8.15 -9.96
CA TYR A 383 19.11 7.36 -10.70
C TYR A 383 18.21 8.26 -11.56
N VAL A 384 18.18 7.98 -12.86
CA VAL A 384 17.41 8.72 -13.87
C VAL A 384 16.55 7.74 -14.64
N VAL A 385 15.28 8.07 -14.82
CA VAL A 385 14.33 7.25 -15.58
C VAL A 385 13.59 8.11 -16.58
N ASN A 386 13.66 7.74 -17.87
CA ASN A 386 12.95 8.44 -18.95
C ASN A 386 13.16 9.98 -18.92
N GLY A 387 14.39 10.41 -18.65
CA GLY A 387 14.78 11.82 -18.52
C GLY A 387 14.38 12.52 -17.22
N ILE A 388 13.77 11.82 -16.25
CA ILE A 388 13.42 12.34 -14.92
C ILE A 388 14.51 11.95 -13.91
N ASP A 389 14.99 12.93 -13.15
CA ASP A 389 16.00 12.74 -12.10
C ASP A 389 15.35 12.28 -10.79
N VAL A 390 14.99 10.99 -10.72
CA VAL A 390 14.39 10.37 -9.52
C VAL A 390 15.36 10.45 -8.33
N GLY A 391 16.67 10.38 -8.58
CA GLY A 391 17.71 10.54 -7.57
C GLY A 391 17.64 11.86 -6.80
N ALA A 392 17.05 12.91 -7.38
CA ALA A 392 16.83 14.19 -6.70
C ALA A 392 16.02 14.04 -5.41
N ILE A 393 15.09 13.08 -5.34
CA ILE A 393 14.30 12.82 -4.13
C ILE A 393 15.21 12.47 -2.95
N PHE A 394 16.23 11.65 -3.17
CA PHE A 394 17.16 11.25 -2.12
C PHE A 394 18.08 12.40 -1.71
N ARG A 395 18.56 13.18 -2.70
CA ARG A 395 19.49 14.30 -2.47
C ARG A 395 18.84 15.48 -1.76
N ASP A 396 17.58 15.75 -2.07
CA ASP A 396 16.83 16.91 -1.54
C ASP A 396 16.05 16.59 -0.26
N PHE A 397 16.14 15.35 0.26
CA PHE A 397 15.48 14.95 1.49
C PHE A 397 16.32 15.31 2.72
N ASP A 398 16.19 16.56 3.14
CA ASP A 398 16.71 17.09 4.41
C ASP A 398 15.70 16.95 5.53
#